data_AF-A0A497QHU7-F1
#
_entry.id   AF-A0A497QHU7-F1
#
_cell.length_a   1.000
_cell.length_b   1.000
_cell.length_c   1.000
_cell.angle_alpha   90.00
_cell.angle_beta   90.00
_cell.angle_gamma   90.00
#
_symmetry.space_group_name_H-M   'P 1'
#
loop_
_entity.id
_entity.type
_entity.pdbx_description
1 polymer ?
#
loop_
_entity_poly.entity_id
_entity_poly.type
_entity_poly.pdbx_seq_one_letter_code
_entity_poly.pdbx_strand_id
1 'polypeptide(L)'
;MDKITNFTRFKKTLNAKNTRVKVAVIQDAAKLMDKKACLQKVAELTKQAAEKGAKLVLFPEAFIPGYPRGLTFGTKIGSRSEEGKKDFARYWENAIELPGTDGDALEKIAKKNVVYLIIGVIERKAGFRGGTLYCTILYYSPTGELLGKHRKLKPTGSERLIWGEGDG
;
A
#
# COMPACT_ATOMS: atom_id res chain seq x y z
N MET A 1 -13.57 35.28 42.57
CA MET A 1 -12.60 35.99 41.71
C MET A 1 -11.94 34.94 40.85
N ASP A 2 -12.53 34.63 39.68
CA ASP A 2 -11.97 33.63 38.77
C ASP A 2 -11.49 34.31 37.49
N LYS A 3 -10.18 34.25 37.25
CA LYS A 3 -9.52 34.75 36.04
C LYS A 3 -9.30 33.59 35.06
N ILE A 4 -10.10 33.60 33.99
CA ILE A 4 -9.75 33.43 32.56
C ILE A 4 -8.48 32.60 32.24
N THR A 5 -8.61 31.52 31.45
CA THR A 5 -7.96 31.45 30.12
C THR A 5 -8.55 30.37 29.17
N ASN A 6 -9.41 30.86 28.28
CA ASN A 6 -9.67 30.49 26.88
C ASN A 6 -9.01 29.24 26.27
N PHE A 7 -9.82 28.19 26.07
CA PHE A 7 -9.61 27.23 24.98
C PHE A 7 -10.05 27.86 23.65
N THR A 8 -9.10 28.40 22.90
CA THR A 8 -9.36 28.87 21.53
C THR A 8 -9.54 27.64 20.63
N ARG A 9 -10.81 27.24 20.45
CA ARG A 9 -11.25 26.28 19.44
C ARG A 9 -10.82 26.81 18.08
N PHE A 10 -9.87 26.14 17.41
CA PHE A 10 -9.55 26.38 16.00
C PHE A 10 -10.77 26.04 15.14
N LYS A 11 -11.76 26.93 15.07
CA LYS A 11 -12.71 26.98 13.96
C LYS A 11 -12.02 27.74 12.83
N LYS A 12 -11.11 27.06 12.13
CA LYS A 12 -10.76 27.49 10.78
C LYS A 12 -11.97 27.11 9.94
N THR A 13 -12.87 28.06 9.75
CA THR A 13 -13.98 27.96 8.81
C THR A 13 -13.35 27.66 7.45
N LEU A 14 -13.33 26.40 7.06
CA LEU A 14 -13.07 26.00 5.69
C LEU A 14 -14.18 26.66 4.88
N ASN A 15 -13.85 27.78 4.25
CA ASN A 15 -14.65 28.34 3.18
C ASN A 15 -14.75 27.22 2.14
N ALA A 16 -15.87 26.49 2.16
CA ALA A 16 -16.19 25.47 1.18
C ALA A 16 -16.54 26.18 -0.15
N LYS A 17 -15.53 26.84 -0.75
CA LYS A 17 -15.49 27.03 -2.18
C LYS A 17 -15.65 25.63 -2.77
N ASN A 18 -16.52 25.49 -3.75
CA ASN A 18 -16.84 24.24 -4.45
C ASN A 18 -15.56 23.48 -4.87
N THR A 19 -14.98 22.69 -3.96
CA THR A 19 -13.69 22.00 -4.15
C THR A 19 -13.97 20.68 -4.82
N ARG A 20 -14.32 20.74 -6.11
CA ARG A 20 -14.41 19.55 -6.94
C ARG A 20 -13.01 18.95 -7.05
N VAL A 21 -12.83 17.76 -6.47
CA VAL A 21 -11.60 16.96 -6.58
C VAL A 21 -11.86 15.85 -7.59
N LYS A 22 -10.97 15.70 -8.57
CA LYS A 22 -11.01 14.58 -9.50
C LYS A 22 -10.21 13.42 -8.93
N VAL A 23 -10.85 12.27 -8.84
CA VAL A 23 -10.28 11.04 -8.30
C VAL A 23 -10.21 9.99 -9.41
N ALA A 24 -9.11 9.24 -9.46
CA ALA A 24 -8.97 8.06 -10.30
C ALA A 24 -8.93 6.81 -9.44
N VAL A 25 -9.77 5.83 -9.79
CA VAL A 25 -9.72 4.48 -9.23
C VAL A 25 -9.18 3.57 -10.32
N ILE A 26 -8.06 2.92 -10.05
CA ILE A 26 -7.39 2.05 -11.00
C ILE A 26 -8.02 0.66 -10.94
N GLN A 27 -8.47 0.17 -12.09
CA GLN A 27 -8.93 -1.21 -12.26
C GLN A 27 -7.99 -1.92 -13.24
N ASP A 28 -6.98 -2.59 -12.70
CA ASP A 28 -6.01 -3.32 -13.50
C ASP A 28 -5.41 -4.48 -12.68
N ALA A 29 -4.80 -5.46 -13.35
CA ALA A 29 -4.11 -6.58 -12.74
C ALA A 29 -2.64 -6.26 -12.46
N ALA A 30 -2.15 -6.72 -11.32
CA ALA A 30 -0.73 -6.72 -10.99
C ALA A 30 0.09 -7.63 -11.92
N LYS A 31 1.40 -7.40 -11.99
CA LYS A 31 2.35 -8.37 -12.56
C LYS A 31 2.79 -9.31 -11.44
N LEU A 32 2.08 -10.45 -11.33
CA LEU A 32 2.20 -11.37 -10.19
C LEU A 32 3.66 -11.77 -9.93
N MET A 33 4.13 -11.55 -8.70
CA MET A 33 5.50 -11.87 -8.25
C MET A 33 6.60 -11.21 -9.12
N ASP A 34 6.33 -10.01 -9.64
CA ASP A 34 7.32 -9.14 -10.28
C ASP A 34 7.17 -7.72 -9.74
N LYS A 35 7.88 -7.44 -8.65
CA LYS A 35 7.86 -6.14 -7.98
C LYS A 35 8.27 -4.99 -8.90
N LYS A 36 9.30 -5.21 -9.73
CA LYS A 36 9.84 -4.19 -10.63
C LYS A 36 8.82 -3.83 -11.70
N ALA A 37 8.21 -4.82 -12.34
CA ALA A 37 7.18 -4.59 -13.35
C ALA A 37 5.92 -3.96 -12.73
N CYS A 38 5.55 -4.33 -11.49
CA CYS A 38 4.47 -3.67 -10.77
C CYS A 38 4.77 -2.18 -10.51
N LEU A 39 5.96 -1.83 -10.01
CA LEU A 39 6.36 -0.43 -9.78
C LEU A 39 6.34 0.39 -11.07
N GLN A 40 6.84 -0.17 -12.18
CA GLN A 40 6.75 0.46 -13.50
C GLN A 40 5.30 0.69 -13.92
N LYS A 41 4.43 -0.29 -13.71
CA LYS A 41 3.01 -0.19 -14.02
C LYS A 41 2.28 0.84 -13.15
N VAL A 42 2.60 0.93 -11.87
CA VAL A 42 2.08 1.96 -10.96
C VAL A 42 2.49 3.35 -11.45
N ALA A 43 3.76 3.54 -11.85
CA ALA A 43 4.23 4.81 -12.39
C ALA A 43 3.46 5.24 -13.63
N GLU A 44 3.25 4.32 -14.58
CA GLU A 44 2.56 4.58 -15.84
C GLU A 44 1.06 4.90 -15.62
N LEU A 45 0.36 4.08 -14.85
CA LEU A 45 -1.07 4.29 -14.57
C LEU A 45 -1.31 5.57 -13.76
N THR A 46 -0.41 5.90 -12.82
CA THR A 46 -0.48 7.16 -12.07
C THR A 46 -0.29 8.37 -12.97
N LYS A 47 0.68 8.29 -13.90
CA LYS A 47 0.92 9.35 -14.88
C LYS A 47 -0.32 9.58 -15.75
N GLN A 48 -0.90 8.53 -16.32
CA GLN A 48 -2.11 8.63 -17.14
C GLN A 48 -3.30 9.23 -16.37
N ALA A 49 -3.47 8.86 -15.10
CA ALA A 49 -4.51 9.44 -14.25
C ALA A 49 -4.27 10.93 -13.98
N ALA A 50 -3.02 11.32 -13.70
CA ALA A 50 -2.62 12.71 -13.47
C ALA A 50 -2.79 13.58 -14.73
N GLU A 51 -2.44 13.07 -15.92
CA GLU A 51 -2.68 13.73 -17.22
C GLU A 51 -4.17 14.00 -17.47
N LYS A 52 -5.05 13.13 -16.94
CA LYS A 52 -6.51 13.34 -16.97
C LYS A 52 -7.01 14.29 -15.86
N GLY A 53 -6.11 14.87 -15.08
CA GLY A 53 -6.39 15.85 -14.03
C GLY A 53 -6.73 15.26 -12.66
N ALA A 54 -6.52 13.95 -12.43
CA ALA A 54 -6.73 13.37 -11.11
C ALA A 54 -5.78 13.97 -10.07
N LYS A 55 -6.29 14.21 -8.85
CA LYS A 55 -5.52 14.68 -7.69
C LYS A 55 -5.31 13.60 -6.64
N LEU A 56 -6.09 12.52 -6.73
CA LEU A 56 -5.96 11.30 -5.94
C LEU A 56 -6.05 10.11 -6.89
N VAL A 57 -5.12 9.16 -6.73
CA VAL A 57 -5.08 7.92 -7.49
C VAL A 57 -5.10 6.75 -6.52
N LEU A 58 -6.15 5.94 -6.58
CA LEU A 58 -6.35 4.77 -5.73
C LEU A 58 -6.11 3.49 -6.53
N PHE A 59 -5.18 2.66 -6.05
CA PHE A 59 -4.91 1.32 -6.58
C PHE A 59 -5.63 0.22 -5.78
N PRO A 60 -5.87 -0.95 -6.39
CA PRO A 60 -6.46 -2.11 -5.72
C PRO A 60 -5.64 -2.67 -4.53
N GLU A 61 -6.28 -3.58 -3.79
CA GLU A 61 -5.63 -4.41 -2.76
C GLU A 61 -4.48 -5.24 -3.34
N ALA A 62 -3.38 -5.35 -2.58
CA ALA A 62 -2.23 -6.19 -2.90
C ALA A 62 -1.71 -6.02 -4.35
N PHE A 63 -1.72 -4.80 -4.89
CA PHE A 63 -1.29 -4.53 -6.27
C PHE A 63 0.21 -4.79 -6.47
N ILE A 64 1.02 -4.70 -5.41
CA ILE A 64 2.44 -5.09 -5.43
C ILE A 64 2.69 -6.19 -4.39
N PRO A 65 3.22 -7.37 -4.75
CA PRO A 65 3.50 -7.83 -6.12
C PRO A 65 2.31 -8.55 -6.77
N GLY A 66 1.09 -8.34 -6.29
CA GLY A 66 -0.11 -9.01 -6.77
C GLY A 66 -0.71 -9.98 -5.75
N TYR A 67 -2.04 -10.06 -5.72
CA TYR A 67 -2.76 -11.05 -4.92
C TYR A 67 -2.49 -12.47 -5.48
N PRO A 68 -2.03 -13.43 -4.66
CA PRO A 68 -1.56 -14.74 -5.11
C PRO A 68 -2.72 -15.72 -5.30
N ARG A 69 -3.71 -15.35 -6.12
CA ARG A 69 -4.90 -16.16 -6.37
C ARG A 69 -4.51 -17.52 -6.95
N GLY A 70 -5.02 -18.59 -6.36
CA GLY A 70 -4.77 -19.97 -6.79
C GLY A 70 -3.50 -20.60 -6.20
N LEU A 71 -2.64 -19.83 -5.54
CA LEU A 71 -1.47 -20.38 -4.86
C LEU A 71 -1.84 -20.86 -3.46
N THR A 72 -1.53 -22.13 -3.17
CA THR A 72 -1.72 -22.74 -1.85
C THR A 72 -0.47 -22.65 -0.98
N PHE A 73 0.66 -22.21 -1.55
CA PHE A 73 1.99 -22.21 -0.93
C PHE A 73 2.34 -23.57 -0.33
N GLY A 74 1.84 -24.65 -0.94
CA GLY A 74 2.12 -26.02 -0.52
C GLY A 74 1.68 -26.36 0.90
N THR A 75 0.79 -25.56 1.49
CA THR A 75 0.38 -25.72 2.89
C THR A 75 -0.89 -26.55 2.98
N LYS A 76 -0.79 -27.64 3.73
CA LYS A 76 -1.91 -28.51 4.12
C LYS A 76 -1.75 -28.89 5.59
N ILE A 77 -2.79 -29.48 6.17
CA ILE A 77 -2.76 -29.89 7.58
C ILE A 77 -1.58 -30.84 7.80
N GLY A 78 -0.70 -30.48 8.75
CA GLY A 78 0.46 -31.28 9.13
C GLY A 78 1.63 -31.31 8.15
N SER A 79 1.55 -30.68 6.97
CA SER A 79 2.61 -30.80 5.95
C SER A 79 2.81 -29.55 5.10
N ARG A 80 4.05 -29.35 4.65
CA ARG A 80 4.49 -28.24 3.82
C ARG A 80 5.46 -28.78 2.76
N SER A 81 5.12 -28.61 1.48
CA SER A 81 5.99 -29.02 0.37
C SER A 81 7.18 -28.08 0.21
N GLU A 82 8.30 -28.57 -0.33
CA GLU A 82 9.46 -27.72 -0.66
C GLU A 82 9.14 -26.70 -1.75
N GLU A 83 8.31 -27.05 -2.73
CA GLU A 83 7.86 -26.17 -3.81
C GLU A 83 7.09 -24.97 -3.23
N GLY A 84 6.14 -25.23 -2.32
CA GLY A 84 5.42 -24.19 -1.60
C GLY A 84 6.30 -23.24 -0.77
N LYS A 85 7.39 -23.75 -0.18
CA LYS A 85 8.38 -22.89 0.51
C LYS A 85 9.10 -21.98 -0.47
N LYS A 86 9.46 -22.49 -1.66
CA LYS A 86 10.07 -21.69 -2.74
C LYS A 86 9.11 -20.63 -3.26
N ASP A 87 7.83 -20.96 -3.43
CA ASP A 87 6.80 -19.99 -3.83
C ASP A 87 6.64 -18.87 -2.79
N PHE A 88 6.65 -19.22 -1.49
CA PHE A 88 6.59 -18.22 -0.43
C PHE A 88 7.83 -17.34 -0.40
N ALA A 89 9.03 -17.92 -0.55
CA ALA A 89 10.28 -17.16 -0.63
C ALA A 89 10.25 -16.16 -1.81
N ARG A 90 9.83 -16.60 -3.00
CA ARG A 90 9.67 -15.72 -4.16
C ARG A 90 8.65 -14.61 -3.93
N TYR A 91 7.52 -14.93 -3.29
CA TYR A 91 6.52 -13.93 -2.93
C TYR A 91 7.07 -12.89 -1.95
N TRP A 92 7.82 -13.35 -0.96
CA TRP A 92 8.47 -12.52 0.05
C TRP A 92 9.57 -11.62 -0.53
N GLU A 93 10.37 -12.12 -1.46
CA GLU A 93 11.40 -11.34 -2.18
C GLU A 93 10.79 -10.19 -3.00
N ASN A 94 9.58 -10.41 -3.52
CA ASN A 94 8.83 -9.43 -4.31
C ASN A 94 7.92 -8.53 -3.47
N ALA A 95 7.86 -8.70 -2.14
CA ALA A 95 7.16 -7.79 -1.25
C ALA A 95 7.91 -6.44 -1.14
N ILE A 96 7.16 -5.41 -0.75
CA ILE A 96 7.64 -4.06 -0.48
C ILE A 96 8.28 -4.02 0.91
N GLU A 97 9.47 -3.43 1.01
CA GLU A 97 10.12 -3.12 2.29
C GLU A 97 10.02 -1.63 2.60
N LEU A 98 9.61 -1.29 3.84
CA LEU A 98 9.48 0.08 4.32
C LEU A 98 10.15 0.27 5.69
N PRO A 99 10.90 1.37 5.89
CA PRO A 99 11.40 2.29 4.86
C PRO A 99 12.41 1.60 3.93
N GLY A 100 12.66 2.14 2.74
CA GLY A 100 13.64 1.58 1.80
C GLY A 100 13.37 1.96 0.35
N THR A 101 14.20 1.42 -0.56
CA THR A 101 14.17 1.76 -2.00
C THR A 101 12.82 1.55 -2.69
N ASP A 102 12.03 0.59 -2.20
CA ASP A 102 10.67 0.34 -2.69
C ASP A 102 9.72 1.50 -2.32
N GLY A 103 9.85 2.02 -1.09
CA GLY A 103 9.14 3.22 -0.64
C GLY A 103 9.55 4.44 -1.46
N ASP A 104 10.85 4.69 -1.60
CA ASP A 104 11.39 5.83 -2.38
C ASP A 104 10.87 5.85 -3.82
N ALA A 105 10.66 4.68 -4.42
CA ALA A 105 10.09 4.58 -5.76
C ALA A 105 8.65 5.10 -5.80
N LEU A 106 7.81 4.75 -4.82
CA LEU A 106 6.43 5.23 -4.70
C LEU A 106 6.38 6.73 -4.36
N GLU A 107 7.28 7.22 -3.50
CA GLU A 107 7.44 8.64 -3.20
C GLU A 107 7.72 9.46 -4.47
N LYS A 108 8.66 8.99 -5.29
CA LYS A 108 9.00 9.62 -6.58
C LYS A 108 7.81 9.62 -7.54
N ILE A 109 7.02 8.55 -7.58
CA ILE A 109 5.82 8.46 -8.44
C ILE A 109 4.77 9.48 -8.00
N ALA A 110 4.46 9.55 -6.71
CA ALA A 110 3.50 10.52 -6.17
C ALA A 110 3.96 11.97 -6.43
N LYS A 111 5.20 12.28 -6.08
CA LYS A 111 5.80 13.62 -6.24
C LYS A 111 5.84 14.08 -7.70
N LYS A 112 6.29 13.21 -8.61
CA LYS A 112 6.41 13.53 -10.04
C LYS A 112 5.06 13.90 -10.67
N ASN A 113 3.99 13.25 -10.21
CA ASN A 113 2.64 13.44 -10.76
C ASN A 113 1.80 14.43 -9.94
N VAL A 114 2.30 14.90 -8.79
CA VAL A 114 1.61 15.83 -7.89
C VAL A 114 0.22 15.30 -7.49
N VAL A 115 0.17 14.05 -7.05
CA VAL A 115 -1.06 13.35 -6.64
C VAL A 115 -0.93 12.75 -5.25
N TYR A 116 -2.05 12.61 -4.56
CA TYR A 116 -2.17 11.62 -3.49
C TYR A 116 -2.17 10.23 -4.12
N LEU A 117 -1.18 9.40 -3.78
CA LEU A 117 -1.09 8.02 -4.24
C LEU A 117 -1.48 7.09 -3.09
N ILE A 118 -2.54 6.31 -3.29
CA ILE A 118 -3.03 5.34 -2.32
C ILE A 118 -2.96 3.97 -2.95
N ILE A 119 -2.26 3.03 -2.31
CA ILE A 119 -1.96 1.74 -2.94
C ILE A 119 -1.94 0.59 -1.93
N GLY A 120 -2.60 -0.50 -2.29
CA GLY A 120 -2.47 -1.78 -1.60
C GLY A 120 -1.20 -2.51 -2.02
N VAL A 121 -0.41 -2.93 -1.04
CA VAL A 121 0.85 -3.65 -1.22
C VAL A 121 0.96 -4.81 -0.23
N ILE A 122 1.90 -5.70 -0.51
CA ILE A 122 2.38 -6.69 0.43
C ILE A 122 3.66 -6.14 1.04
N GLU A 123 3.61 -5.85 2.33
CA GLU A 123 4.72 -5.33 3.09
C GLU A 123 5.45 -6.48 3.78
N ARG A 124 6.78 -6.57 3.62
CA ARG A 124 7.59 -7.44 4.46
C ARG A 124 8.18 -6.67 5.63
N LYS A 125 8.24 -7.29 6.81
CA LYS A 125 8.86 -6.69 7.99
C LYS A 125 10.38 -6.57 7.78
N ALA A 126 10.91 -5.35 7.87
CA ALA A 126 12.35 -5.12 7.85
C ALA A 126 13.06 -5.71 9.08
N GLY A 127 14.33 -6.09 8.94
CA GLY A 127 15.23 -6.49 10.02
C GLY A 127 15.44 -8.00 10.20
N PHE A 128 16.26 -8.36 11.20
CA PHE A 128 16.86 -9.69 11.40
C PHE A 128 15.87 -10.85 11.69
N ARG A 129 14.58 -10.55 11.93
CA ARG A 129 13.49 -11.53 12.13
C ARG A 129 12.35 -11.30 11.14
N GLY A 130 12.69 -11.12 9.86
CA GLY A 130 11.83 -10.54 8.82
C GLY A 130 11.00 -11.50 7.95
N GLY A 131 10.48 -12.62 8.47
CA GLY A 131 9.71 -13.57 7.64
C GLY A 131 8.24 -13.21 7.37
N THR A 132 7.69 -12.25 8.13
CA THR A 132 6.25 -11.93 8.08
C THR A 132 5.91 -10.98 6.94
N LEU A 133 4.86 -11.31 6.20
CA LEU A 133 4.22 -10.43 5.23
C LEU A 133 2.93 -9.85 5.81
N TYR A 134 2.59 -8.64 5.40
CA TYR A 134 1.35 -7.96 5.77
C TYR A 134 0.65 -7.45 4.53
N CYS A 135 -0.67 -7.57 4.50
CA CYS A 135 -1.48 -6.84 3.53
C CYS A 135 -1.64 -5.40 4.04
N THR A 136 -1.01 -4.45 3.35
CA THR A 136 -0.85 -3.08 3.81
C THR A 136 -1.38 -2.10 2.77
N ILE A 137 -2.08 -1.06 3.20
CA ILE A 137 -2.38 0.11 2.37
C ILE A 137 -1.43 1.25 2.75
N LEU A 138 -0.89 1.94 1.75
CA LEU A 138 0.03 3.07 1.90
C LEU A 138 -0.63 4.37 1.41
N TYR A 139 -0.28 5.49 2.04
CA TYR A 139 -0.77 6.81 1.69
C TYR A 139 0.42 7.75 1.44
N TYR A 140 0.62 8.18 0.19
CA TYR A 140 1.65 9.16 -0.16
C TYR A 140 1.02 10.51 -0.51
N SER A 141 1.69 11.58 -0.09
CA SER A 141 1.30 12.95 -0.39
C SER A 141 1.77 13.39 -1.80
N PRO A 142 1.20 14.48 -2.35
CA PRO A 142 1.68 15.08 -3.60
C PRO A 142 3.12 15.59 -3.55
N THR A 143 3.71 15.78 -2.36
CA THR A 143 5.12 16.17 -2.20
C THR A 143 6.05 14.96 -2.13
N GLY A 144 5.49 13.74 -2.12
CA GLY A 144 6.19 12.47 -2.02
C GLY A 144 6.29 11.90 -0.62
N GLU A 145 5.79 12.58 0.41
CA GLU A 145 5.87 12.10 1.80
C GLU A 145 4.96 10.88 2.03
N LEU A 146 5.47 9.82 2.67
CA LEU A 146 4.64 8.74 3.20
C LEU A 146 3.85 9.25 4.42
N LEU A 147 2.58 9.57 4.22
CA LEU A 147 1.67 10.08 5.26
C LEU A 147 1.30 9.02 6.28
N GLY A 148 1.31 7.76 5.88
CA GLY A 148 0.99 6.65 6.78
C GLY A 148 0.83 5.32 6.06
N LYS A 149 0.68 4.28 6.86
CA LYS A 149 0.35 2.93 6.41
C LYS A 149 -0.67 2.30 7.36
N HIS A 150 -1.48 1.39 6.86
CA HIS A 150 -2.41 0.62 7.66
C HIS A 150 -2.37 -0.85 7.23
N ARG A 151 -2.18 -1.75 8.21
CA ARG A 151 -2.15 -3.20 7.99
C ARG A 151 -3.54 -3.77 8.21
N LYS A 152 -3.94 -4.73 7.37
CA LYS A 152 -5.21 -5.43 7.49
C LYS A 152 -5.31 -6.07 8.88
N LEU A 153 -6.32 -5.67 9.66
CA LEU A 153 -6.50 -6.16 11.03
C LEU A 153 -6.59 -7.69 11.08
N LYS A 154 -7.40 -8.29 10.20
CA LYS A 154 -7.61 -9.74 10.15
C LYS A 154 -7.56 -10.27 8.72
N PRO A 155 -6.53 -11.07 8.36
CA PRO A 155 -6.54 -11.84 7.12
C PRO A 155 -7.69 -12.85 7.11
N THR A 156 -8.29 -13.06 5.93
CA THR A 156 -9.48 -13.91 5.76
C THR A 156 -9.11 -15.30 5.26
N GLY A 157 -9.66 -16.35 5.89
CA GLY A 157 -9.48 -17.73 5.43
C GLY A 157 -8.01 -18.13 5.31
N SER A 158 -7.62 -18.60 4.12
CA SER A 158 -6.25 -19.04 3.81
C SER A 158 -5.22 -17.91 3.78
N GLU A 159 -5.64 -16.64 3.73
CA GLU A 159 -4.71 -15.50 3.84
C GLU A 159 -3.94 -15.54 5.16
N ARG A 160 -4.52 -16.14 6.22
CA ARG A 160 -3.87 -16.32 7.53
C ARG A 160 -2.63 -17.21 7.49
N LEU A 161 -2.43 -17.97 6.41
CA LEU A 161 -1.24 -18.78 6.20
C LEU A 161 -0.06 -17.94 5.68
N ILE A 162 -0.34 -16.78 5.07
CA ILE A 162 0.67 -15.99 4.36
C ILE A 162 0.81 -14.56 4.87
N TRP A 163 -0.21 -14.00 5.52
CA TRP A 163 -0.20 -12.64 6.05
C TRP A 163 -0.42 -12.61 7.56
N GLY A 164 0.30 -11.71 8.23
CA GLY A 164 0.10 -11.36 9.63
C GLY A 164 -1.07 -10.40 9.84
N GLU A 165 -1.48 -10.29 11.10
CA GLU A 165 -2.51 -9.37 11.58
C GLU A 165 -1.93 -7.97 11.85
N GLY A 166 -2.71 -6.94 11.54
CA GLY A 166 -2.42 -5.55 11.89
C GLY A 166 -2.68 -5.26 13.37
N ASP A 167 -2.21 -4.09 13.82
CA ASP A 167 -2.27 -3.61 15.21
C ASP A 167 -3.50 -2.75 15.54
N GLY A 168 -4.25 -2.29 14.53
CA GLY A 168 -5.46 -1.44 14.70
C GLY A 168 -5.15 0.04 14.84
#